data_AF-A0A1H9R1B8-F1
#
_entry.id   AF-A0A1H9R1B8-F1
#
_cell.length_a   1.000
_cell.length_b   1.000
_cell.length_c   1.000
_cell.angle_alpha   90.00
_cell.angle_beta   90.00
_cell.angle_gamma   90.00
#
_symmetry.space_group_name_H-M   'P 1'
#
loop_
_entity.id
_entity.type
_entity.pdbx_description
1 polymer ?
#
loop_
_entity_poly.entity_id
_entity_poly.type
_entity_poly.pdbx_seq_one_letter_code
_entity_poly.pdbx_strand_id
1 'polypeptide(L)'
;MEETNMTDALAHAEGLLVEGHNEEAQELLSRLAEDAEQYVDSNCPTTDELQWFSFPSLFERLAYRRVENDPRELRSVGEPLDRLYGDLALACVRNGDYDSAMAALRHAVRWNPMGCEYRLNLADLYRVAGDPNEYLALSYSVFERASDARHLVRAFVNFSEYFQVSEKPKASAAALRAARRFGVEDSALKAALELAAGTDHDPDSVDDDEARDLLAQEGLPDGANAEMAVCLLLCASDAAAARDRNLAADLTRRARDLVGEGACMALLKLIREEDDEASPSGADGCAAKEGDDA
;
A
#
# COMPACT_ATOMS: atom_id res chain seq x y z
N MET A 1 17.00 1.87 11.78
CA MET A 1 15.98 2.57 12.59
C MET A 1 16.49 2.53 14.01
N GLU A 2 16.61 3.66 14.69
CA GLU A 2 16.85 3.65 16.14
C GLU A 2 15.56 3.15 16.80
N GLU A 3 15.65 2.14 17.66
CA GLU A 3 14.50 1.65 18.44
C GLU A 3 14.05 2.77 19.38
N THR A 4 12.81 3.24 19.20
CA THR A 4 12.20 4.24 20.07
C THR A 4 11.46 3.54 21.21
N ASN A 5 11.24 4.25 22.33
CA ASN A 5 10.41 3.74 23.43
C ASN A 5 9.00 3.32 22.94
N MET A 6 8.46 4.02 21.94
CA MET A 6 7.21 3.64 21.28
C MET A 6 7.32 2.29 20.57
N THR A 7 8.41 2.03 19.85
CA THR A 7 8.60 0.77 19.11
C THR A 7 8.60 -0.44 20.05
N ASP A 8 9.25 -0.34 21.22
CA ASP A 8 9.25 -1.39 22.25
C ASP A 8 7.85 -1.57 22.87
N ALA A 9 7.15 -0.47 23.15
CA ALA A 9 5.80 -0.51 23.70
C ALA A 9 4.80 -1.14 22.73
N LEU A 10 4.92 -0.89 21.42
CA LEU A 10 4.12 -1.54 20.39
C LEU A 10 4.41 -3.04 20.31
N ALA A 11 5.69 -3.44 20.33
CA ALA A 11 6.05 -4.85 20.35
C ALA A 11 5.47 -5.58 21.58
N HIS A 12 5.41 -4.91 22.74
CA HIS A 12 4.76 -5.45 23.92
C HIS A 12 3.24 -5.58 23.74
N ALA A 13 2.57 -4.56 23.20
CA ALA A 13 1.13 -4.58 22.92
C ALA A 13 0.76 -5.69 21.92
N GLU A 14 1.55 -5.88 20.88
CA GLU A 14 1.39 -6.98 19.92
C GLU A 14 1.53 -8.35 20.60
N GLY A 15 2.46 -8.49 21.56
CA GLY A 15 2.58 -9.68 22.39
C GLY A 15 1.31 -9.96 23.19
N LEU A 16 0.74 -8.93 23.84
CA LEU A 16 -0.54 -9.04 24.56
C LEU A 16 -1.68 -9.47 23.62
N LEU A 17 -1.75 -8.90 22.41
CA LEU A 17 -2.72 -9.32 21.39
C LEU A 17 -2.53 -10.78 21.02
N VAL A 18 -1.31 -11.25 20.76
CA VAL A 18 -1.07 -12.66 20.42
C VAL A 18 -1.52 -13.61 21.54
N GLU A 19 -1.34 -13.21 22.80
CA GLU A 19 -1.76 -13.98 23.98
C GLU A 19 -3.27 -13.89 24.27
N GLY A 20 -4.00 -12.98 23.61
CA GLY A 20 -5.42 -12.75 23.80
C GLY A 20 -5.77 -11.78 24.93
N HIS A 21 -4.77 -11.11 25.51
CA HIS A 21 -4.92 -10.04 26.50
C HIS A 21 -5.35 -8.71 25.83
N ASN A 22 -6.49 -8.75 25.13
CA ASN A 22 -6.93 -7.65 24.25
C ASN A 22 -7.31 -6.38 25.01
N GLU A 23 -7.88 -6.49 26.22
CA GLU A 23 -8.22 -5.33 27.07
C GLU A 23 -6.95 -4.59 27.52
N GLU A 24 -5.96 -5.33 28.02
CA GLU A 24 -4.65 -4.77 28.43
C GLU A 24 -3.91 -4.12 27.25
N ALA A 25 -3.94 -4.76 26.07
CA ALA A 25 -3.39 -4.18 24.85
C ALA A 25 -4.09 -2.87 24.48
N GLN A 26 -5.43 -2.84 24.48
CA GLN A 26 -6.20 -1.64 24.17
C GLN A 26 -5.90 -0.51 25.15
N GLU A 27 -5.82 -0.78 26.46
CA GLU A 27 -5.48 0.22 27.47
C GLU A 27 -4.06 0.79 27.28
N LEU A 28 -3.08 -0.06 26.96
CA LEU A 28 -1.72 0.39 26.66
C LEU A 28 -1.69 1.27 25.40
N LEU A 29 -2.28 0.79 24.31
CA LEU A 29 -2.28 1.47 23.02
C LEU A 29 -3.05 2.79 23.06
N SER A 30 -4.15 2.87 23.83
CA SER A 30 -4.92 4.11 24.00
C SER A 30 -4.10 5.18 24.72
N ARG A 31 -3.36 4.79 25.78
CA ARG A 31 -2.44 5.73 26.46
C ARG A 31 -1.32 6.21 25.56
N LEU A 32 -0.73 5.32 24.77
CA LEU A 32 0.29 5.70 23.78
C LEU A 32 -0.27 6.65 22.72
N ALA A 33 -1.52 6.45 22.28
CA ALA A 33 -2.19 7.35 21.35
C ALA A 33 -2.43 8.73 21.95
N GLU A 34 -2.92 8.82 23.19
CA GLU A 34 -3.09 10.09 23.92
C GLU A 34 -1.76 10.86 24.05
N ASP A 35 -0.68 10.18 24.45
CA ASP A 35 0.65 10.77 24.55
C ASP A 35 1.17 11.25 23.17
N ALA A 36 0.92 10.46 22.11
CA ALA A 36 1.30 10.79 20.74
C ALA A 36 0.53 12.02 20.22
N GLU A 37 -0.77 12.14 20.49
CA GLU A 37 -1.57 13.30 20.11
C GLU A 37 -1.03 14.57 20.78
N GLN A 38 -0.73 14.52 22.08
CA GLN A 38 -0.13 15.65 22.79
C GLN A 38 1.22 16.07 22.18
N TYR A 39 2.06 15.09 21.82
CA TYR A 39 3.33 15.34 21.15
C TYR A 39 3.13 15.99 19.78
N VAL A 40 2.24 15.43 18.94
CA VAL A 40 1.96 15.90 17.58
C VAL A 40 1.43 17.33 17.61
N ASP A 41 0.50 17.64 18.49
CA ASP A 41 -0.07 18.99 18.63
C ASP A 41 0.99 20.03 18.97
N SER A 42 2.00 19.65 19.75
CA SER A 42 3.07 20.54 20.19
C SER A 42 4.22 20.66 19.19
N ASN A 43 4.52 19.60 18.44
CA ASN A 43 5.77 19.48 17.68
C ASN A 43 5.59 19.34 16.16
N CYS A 44 4.38 19.06 15.68
CA CYS A 44 4.10 18.77 14.27
C CYS A 44 3.06 19.72 13.67
N PRO A 45 3.30 21.05 13.68
CA PRO A 45 2.38 21.99 13.06
C PRO A 45 2.24 21.69 11.56
N THR A 46 1.00 21.59 11.11
CA THR A 46 0.64 21.39 9.70
C THR A 46 0.23 22.73 9.10
N THR A 47 0.71 23.05 7.90
CA THR A 47 0.39 24.28 7.17
C THR A 47 0.06 23.98 5.71
N ASP A 48 -0.30 25.01 4.94
CA ASP A 48 -0.48 24.90 3.49
C ASP A 48 0.83 24.53 2.75
N GLU A 49 1.98 24.60 3.42
CA GLU A 49 3.31 24.29 2.88
C GLU A 49 3.97 23.06 3.51
N LEU A 50 3.47 22.56 4.64
CA LEU A 50 4.10 21.50 5.43
C LEU A 50 3.10 20.47 5.95
N GLN A 51 3.41 19.19 5.74
CA GLN A 51 2.60 18.07 6.23
C GLN A 51 3.47 16.96 6.84
N TRP A 52 2.96 16.35 7.90
CA TRP A 52 3.66 15.28 8.63
C TRP A 52 3.01 13.92 8.41
N PHE A 53 3.84 12.88 8.26
CA PHE A 53 3.45 11.49 8.06
C PHE A 53 4.31 10.52 8.87
N SER A 54 3.82 9.30 9.00
CA SER A 54 4.52 8.13 9.54
C SER A 54 4.72 7.12 8.41
N PHE A 55 5.55 7.47 7.41
CA PHE A 55 5.88 6.52 6.36
C PHE A 55 6.95 5.55 6.86
N PRO A 56 6.72 4.21 6.81
CA PRO A 56 7.66 3.24 7.34
C PRO A 56 8.94 3.12 6.50
N SER A 57 8.90 3.53 5.22
CA SER A 57 10.08 3.56 4.37
C SER A 57 10.07 4.73 3.38
N LEU A 58 11.21 4.91 2.70
CA LEU A 58 11.34 5.88 1.61
C LEU A 58 10.39 5.59 0.46
N PHE A 59 10.02 4.32 0.25
CA PHE A 59 9.11 3.92 -0.81
C PHE A 59 7.71 4.51 -0.60
N GLU A 60 7.10 4.38 0.59
CA GLU A 60 5.76 4.93 0.81
C GLU A 60 5.74 6.46 0.65
N ARG A 61 6.81 7.15 1.06
CA ARG A 61 6.93 8.60 0.87
C ARG A 61 7.03 8.97 -0.62
N LEU A 62 7.80 8.22 -1.41
CA LEU A 62 7.92 8.42 -2.86
C LEU A 62 6.60 8.12 -3.57
N ALA A 63 5.97 6.99 -3.25
CA ALA A 63 4.68 6.60 -3.82
C ALA A 63 3.59 7.63 -3.52
N TYR A 64 3.51 8.10 -2.26
CA TYR A 64 2.59 9.17 -1.87
C TYR A 64 2.79 10.42 -2.71
N ARG A 65 4.05 10.83 -2.94
CA ARG A 65 4.35 12.00 -3.75
C ARG A 65 3.79 11.88 -5.16
N ARG A 66 3.95 10.72 -5.80
CA ARG A 66 3.53 10.49 -7.18
C ARG A 66 2.03 10.32 -7.33
N VAL A 67 1.38 9.65 -6.38
CA VAL A 67 -0.06 9.40 -6.41
C VAL A 67 -0.84 10.66 -6.05
N GLU A 68 -0.50 11.31 -4.92
CA GLU A 68 -1.28 12.43 -4.40
C GLU A 68 -0.88 13.78 -4.98
N ASN A 69 0.31 13.87 -5.61
CA ASN A 69 0.88 15.14 -6.10
C ASN A 69 0.90 16.25 -5.03
N ASP A 70 1.10 15.87 -3.76
CA ASP A 70 1.10 16.81 -2.64
C ASP A 70 2.26 17.83 -2.80
N PRO A 71 1.95 19.14 -2.97
CA PRO A 71 2.96 20.17 -3.19
C PRO A 71 3.72 20.54 -1.92
N ARG A 72 3.25 20.11 -0.75
CA ARG A 72 3.82 20.47 0.55
C ARG A 72 5.14 19.77 0.80
N GLU A 73 5.97 20.37 1.64
CA GLU A 73 7.07 19.65 2.27
C GLU A 73 6.48 18.49 3.10
N LEU A 74 6.98 17.26 2.90
CA LEU A 74 6.54 16.10 3.68
C LEU A 74 7.63 15.73 4.67
N ARG A 75 7.28 15.80 5.96
CA ARG A 75 8.18 15.43 7.06
C ARG A 75 7.74 14.14 7.73
N SER A 76 8.74 13.42 8.25
CA SER A 76 8.49 12.29 9.13
C SER A 76 8.21 12.79 10.53
N VAL A 77 7.19 12.25 11.18
CA VAL A 77 6.90 12.48 12.60
C VAL A 77 7.92 11.82 13.52
N GLY A 78 8.73 10.89 13.01
CA GLY A 78 9.80 10.21 13.76
C GLY A 78 9.33 9.00 14.56
N GLU A 79 8.02 8.83 14.78
CA GLU A 79 7.43 7.68 15.48
C GLU A 79 6.47 6.90 14.56
N PRO A 80 6.30 5.58 14.75
CA PRO A 80 5.47 4.72 13.90
C PRO A 80 3.97 4.87 14.23
N LEU A 81 3.42 6.07 14.05
CA LEU A 81 2.03 6.38 14.42
C LEU A 81 1.01 5.57 13.62
N ASP A 82 1.29 5.26 12.36
CA ASP A 82 0.44 4.39 11.56
C ASP A 82 0.32 2.98 12.16
N ARG A 83 1.44 2.40 12.61
CA ARG A 83 1.47 1.11 13.34
C ARG A 83 0.70 1.20 14.66
N LEU A 84 0.94 2.23 15.46
CA LEU A 84 0.22 2.45 16.73
C LEU A 84 -1.29 2.43 16.54
N TYR A 85 -1.80 3.21 15.59
CA TYR A 85 -3.23 3.28 15.33
C TYR A 85 -3.78 2.01 14.65
N GLY A 86 -2.95 1.31 13.87
CA GLY A 86 -3.27 -0.02 13.33
C GLY A 86 -3.46 -1.07 14.42
N ASP A 87 -2.55 -1.14 15.38
CA ASP A 87 -2.60 -2.07 16.51
C ASP A 87 -3.75 -1.73 17.46
N LEU A 88 -3.97 -0.43 17.73
CA LEU A 88 -5.10 0.03 18.54
C LEU A 88 -6.43 -0.40 17.91
N ALA A 89 -6.57 -0.24 16.60
CA ALA A 89 -7.76 -0.69 15.90
C ALA A 89 -7.97 -2.20 16.03
N LEU A 90 -6.91 -3.00 15.89
CA LEU A 90 -6.99 -4.46 16.06
C LEU A 90 -7.44 -4.82 17.48
N ALA A 91 -6.91 -4.15 18.50
CA ALA A 91 -7.31 -4.35 19.89
C ALA A 91 -8.80 -4.03 20.10
N CYS A 92 -9.25 -2.87 19.60
CA CYS A 92 -10.66 -2.46 19.66
C CYS A 92 -11.59 -3.44 18.96
N VAL A 93 -11.25 -3.92 17.75
CA VAL A 93 -12.04 -4.94 17.03
C VAL A 93 -12.18 -6.21 17.86
N ARG A 94 -11.10 -6.67 18.50
CA ARG A 94 -11.12 -7.90 19.32
C ARG A 94 -11.93 -7.77 20.60
N ASN A 95 -12.05 -6.55 21.13
CA ASN A 95 -12.93 -6.25 22.27
C ASN A 95 -14.37 -5.91 21.83
N GLY A 96 -14.66 -5.90 20.53
CA GLY A 96 -15.98 -5.57 19.97
C GLY A 96 -16.31 -4.08 19.95
N ASP A 97 -15.33 -3.21 20.20
CA ASP A 97 -15.47 -1.75 20.14
C ASP A 97 -15.19 -1.25 18.70
N TYR A 98 -16.17 -1.44 17.81
CA TYR A 98 -16.01 -1.10 16.40
C TYR A 98 -15.92 0.41 16.14
N ASP A 99 -16.55 1.24 16.97
CA ASP A 99 -16.50 2.70 16.82
C ASP A 99 -15.07 3.23 17.06
N SER A 100 -14.43 2.79 18.15
CA SER A 100 -13.04 3.12 18.43
C SER A 100 -12.09 2.53 17.39
N ALA A 101 -12.36 1.32 16.90
CA ALA A 101 -11.56 0.72 15.83
C ALA A 101 -11.62 1.53 14.52
N MET A 102 -12.81 2.00 14.13
CA MET A 102 -12.98 2.86 12.95
C MET A 102 -12.23 4.18 13.13
N ALA A 103 -12.31 4.80 14.31
CA ALA A 103 -11.56 6.01 14.62
C ALA A 103 -10.04 5.78 14.48
N ALA A 104 -9.52 4.74 15.13
CA ALA A 104 -8.10 4.38 15.06
C ALA A 104 -7.65 4.13 13.61
N LEU A 105 -8.40 3.38 12.80
CA LEU A 105 -8.03 3.16 11.39
C LEU A 105 -8.04 4.44 10.55
N ARG A 106 -8.93 5.39 10.82
CA ARG A 106 -8.88 6.72 10.16
C ARG A 106 -7.58 7.45 10.49
N HIS A 107 -7.11 7.36 11.74
CA HIS A 107 -5.79 7.89 12.12
C HIS A 107 -4.65 7.14 11.41
N ALA A 108 -4.69 5.81 11.36
CA ALA A 108 -3.67 5.01 10.67
C ALA A 108 -3.57 5.38 9.19
N VAL A 109 -4.71 5.50 8.49
CA VAL A 109 -4.78 5.95 7.09
C VAL A 109 -4.26 7.38 6.92
N ARG A 110 -4.56 8.29 7.87
CA ARG A 110 -4.04 9.67 7.84
C ARG A 110 -2.52 9.72 8.01
N TRP A 111 -1.96 8.87 8.87
CA TRP A 111 -0.52 8.84 9.14
C TRP A 111 0.29 8.14 8.05
N ASN A 112 -0.27 7.09 7.45
CA ASN A 112 0.32 6.42 6.29
C ASN A 112 -0.74 6.19 5.20
N PRO A 113 -0.94 7.20 4.33
CA PRO A 113 -1.88 7.06 3.24
C PRO A 113 -1.46 6.04 2.17
N MET A 114 -0.28 5.41 2.23
CA MET A 114 0.06 4.30 1.32
C MET A 114 -0.20 2.92 1.95
N GLY A 115 -0.50 2.86 3.26
CA GLY A 115 -0.89 1.65 3.98
C GLY A 115 -2.28 1.15 3.55
N CYS A 116 -2.33 0.33 2.51
CA CYS A 116 -3.60 -0.20 1.97
C CYS A 116 -4.31 -1.17 2.93
N GLU A 117 -3.58 -1.85 3.79
CA GLU A 117 -4.16 -2.74 4.82
C GLU A 117 -5.14 -1.99 5.74
N TYR A 118 -4.76 -0.81 6.22
CA TYR A 118 -5.61 0.01 7.10
C TYR A 118 -6.92 0.42 6.42
N ARG A 119 -6.86 0.72 5.11
CA ARG A 119 -8.06 1.05 4.33
C ARG A 119 -8.99 -0.14 4.16
N LEU A 120 -8.43 -1.31 3.85
CA LEU A 120 -9.22 -2.53 3.67
C LEU A 120 -9.82 -3.01 5.00
N ASN A 121 -9.10 -2.86 6.10
CA ASN A 121 -9.62 -3.13 7.44
C ASN A 121 -10.73 -2.14 7.81
N LEU A 122 -10.59 -0.85 7.44
CA LEU A 122 -11.64 0.14 7.65
C LEU A 122 -12.87 -0.13 6.76
N ALA A 123 -12.64 -0.59 5.52
CA ALA A 123 -13.68 -1.00 4.60
C ALA A 123 -14.53 -2.14 5.20
N ASP A 124 -13.88 -3.14 5.80
CA ASP A 124 -14.61 -4.22 6.49
C ASP A 124 -15.50 -3.72 7.62
N LEU A 125 -15.05 -2.74 8.41
CA LEU A 125 -15.88 -2.16 9.46
C LEU A 125 -17.09 -1.41 8.88
N TYR A 126 -16.94 -0.67 7.78
CA TYR A 126 -18.08 -0.05 7.10
C TYR A 126 -19.03 -1.07 6.48
N ARG A 127 -18.51 -2.19 5.96
CA ARG A 127 -19.34 -3.30 5.48
C ARG A 127 -20.20 -3.87 6.61
N VAL A 128 -19.61 -4.08 7.79
CA VAL A 128 -20.33 -4.53 8.99
C VAL A 128 -21.34 -3.49 9.47
N ALA A 129 -21.00 -2.20 9.40
CA ALA A 129 -21.89 -1.10 9.75
C ALA A 129 -23.04 -0.88 8.75
N GLY A 130 -23.02 -1.56 7.60
CA GLY A 130 -24.04 -1.42 6.56
C GLY A 130 -23.89 -0.16 5.70
N ASP A 131 -22.67 0.37 5.58
CA ASP A 131 -22.35 1.49 4.68
C ASP A 131 -21.58 0.97 3.44
N PRO A 132 -22.30 0.52 2.39
CA PRO A 132 -21.67 0.00 1.18
C PRO A 132 -20.91 1.08 0.40
N ASN A 133 -21.25 2.36 0.56
CA ASN A 133 -20.59 3.44 -0.19
C ASN A 133 -19.16 3.63 0.33
N GLU A 134 -18.99 3.76 1.64
CA GLU A 134 -17.66 3.89 2.26
C GLU A 134 -16.84 2.61 2.10
N TYR A 135 -17.46 1.43 2.24
CA TYR A 135 -16.83 0.13 1.98
C TYR A 135 -16.20 0.07 0.58
N LEU A 136 -16.96 0.43 -0.46
CA LEU A 136 -16.48 0.39 -1.84
C LEU A 136 -15.52 1.52 -2.14
N ALA A 137 -15.72 2.72 -1.61
CA ALA A 137 -14.80 3.84 -1.80
C ALA A 137 -13.39 3.52 -1.26
N LEU A 138 -13.33 2.95 -0.05
CA LEU A 138 -12.06 2.51 0.54
C LEU A 138 -11.43 1.36 -0.26
N SER A 139 -12.22 0.35 -0.64
CA SER A 139 -11.75 -0.75 -1.47
C SER A 139 -11.23 -0.27 -2.83
N TYR A 140 -11.90 0.70 -3.45
CA TYR A 140 -11.48 1.30 -4.72
C TYR A 140 -10.14 2.03 -4.60
N SER A 141 -9.98 2.83 -3.54
CA SER A 141 -8.78 3.67 -3.36
C SER A 141 -7.46 2.87 -3.25
N VAL A 142 -7.56 1.55 -3.01
CA VAL A 142 -6.42 0.61 -3.01
C VAL A 142 -5.79 0.49 -4.39
N PHE A 143 -6.56 0.54 -5.48
CA PHE A 143 -6.02 0.32 -6.82
C PHE A 143 -4.92 1.33 -7.22
N GLU A 144 -5.03 2.57 -6.74
CA GLU A 144 -4.03 3.61 -6.98
C GLU A 144 -2.76 3.44 -6.15
N ARG A 145 -2.83 2.75 -5.01
CA ARG A 145 -1.82 2.83 -3.92
C ARG A 145 -1.22 1.49 -3.52
N ALA A 146 -1.77 0.37 -4.00
CA ALA A 146 -1.35 -0.96 -3.59
C ALA A 146 0.10 -1.23 -4.00
N SER A 147 0.91 -1.55 -3.00
CA SER A 147 2.32 -1.94 -3.14
C SER A 147 2.56 -3.43 -2.86
N ASP A 148 1.47 -4.18 -2.64
CA ASP A 148 1.42 -5.61 -2.39
C ASP A 148 0.19 -6.17 -3.11
N ALA A 149 0.40 -7.22 -3.90
CA ALA A 149 -0.65 -7.85 -4.70
C ALA A 149 -1.81 -8.40 -3.85
N ARG A 150 -1.56 -8.77 -2.58
CA ARG A 150 -2.60 -9.21 -1.64
C ARG A 150 -3.68 -8.16 -1.43
N HIS A 151 -3.31 -6.87 -1.41
CA HIS A 151 -4.29 -5.79 -1.26
C HIS A 151 -5.17 -5.63 -2.50
N LEU A 152 -4.61 -5.81 -3.70
CA LEU A 152 -5.38 -5.78 -4.95
C LEU A 152 -6.34 -6.97 -5.03
N VAL A 153 -5.87 -8.16 -4.65
CA VAL A 153 -6.70 -9.36 -4.58
C VAL A 153 -7.89 -9.14 -3.65
N ARG A 154 -7.66 -8.64 -2.43
CA ARG A 154 -8.74 -8.33 -1.49
C ARG A 154 -9.69 -7.27 -2.05
N ALA A 155 -9.19 -6.21 -2.68
CA ALA A 155 -10.04 -5.21 -3.32
C ALA A 155 -10.92 -5.81 -4.44
N PHE A 156 -10.35 -6.65 -5.33
CA PHE A 156 -11.12 -7.31 -6.38
C PHE A 156 -12.16 -8.29 -5.81
N VAL A 157 -11.83 -9.04 -4.74
CA VAL A 157 -12.80 -9.90 -4.04
C VAL A 157 -13.94 -9.06 -3.46
N ASN A 158 -13.63 -7.93 -2.81
CA ASN A 158 -14.64 -7.01 -2.27
C ASN A 158 -15.62 -6.53 -3.36
N PHE A 159 -15.11 -6.15 -4.54
CA PHE A 159 -15.94 -5.77 -5.68
C PHE A 159 -16.72 -6.94 -6.27
N SER A 160 -16.13 -8.14 -6.33
CA SER A 160 -16.84 -9.34 -6.77
C SER A 160 -18.08 -9.61 -5.91
N GLU A 161 -17.94 -9.54 -4.59
CA GLU A 161 -19.06 -9.71 -3.65
C GLU A 161 -20.16 -8.66 -3.89
N TYR A 162 -19.76 -7.40 -4.07
CA TYR A 162 -20.72 -6.33 -4.38
C TYR A 162 -21.45 -6.56 -5.72
N PHE A 163 -20.75 -7.00 -6.76
CA PHE A 163 -21.36 -7.27 -8.05
C PHE A 163 -22.34 -8.45 -8.00
N GLN A 164 -22.08 -9.46 -7.17
CA GLN A 164 -23.04 -10.55 -6.94
C GLN A 164 -24.34 -10.02 -6.32
N VAL A 165 -24.24 -9.21 -5.26
CA VAL A 165 -25.40 -8.60 -4.60
C VAL A 165 -26.15 -7.63 -5.54
N SER A 166 -25.42 -6.99 -6.46
CA SER A 166 -25.96 -6.07 -7.45
C SER A 166 -26.51 -6.75 -8.71
N GLU A 167 -26.61 -8.08 -8.73
CA GLU A 167 -27.08 -8.88 -9.87
C GLU A 167 -26.26 -8.67 -11.16
N LYS A 168 -24.94 -8.47 -11.02
CA LYS A 168 -23.97 -8.30 -12.12
C LYS A 168 -22.97 -9.48 -12.18
N PRO A 169 -23.41 -10.71 -12.49
CA PRO A 169 -22.57 -11.90 -12.37
C PRO A 169 -21.33 -11.88 -13.28
N LYS A 170 -21.44 -11.32 -14.49
CA LYS A 170 -20.28 -11.16 -15.39
C LYS A 170 -19.21 -10.20 -14.84
N ALA A 171 -19.60 -9.11 -14.19
CA ALA A 171 -18.65 -8.18 -13.56
C ALA A 171 -17.96 -8.85 -12.34
N SER A 172 -18.70 -9.67 -11.60
CA SER A 172 -18.14 -10.52 -10.54
C SER A 172 -17.12 -11.53 -11.10
N ALA A 173 -17.46 -12.24 -12.18
CA ALA A 173 -16.52 -13.14 -12.87
C ALA A 173 -15.24 -12.40 -13.29
N ALA A 174 -15.39 -11.21 -13.88
CA ALA A 174 -14.27 -10.37 -14.30
C ALA A 174 -13.36 -9.96 -13.13
N ALA A 175 -13.95 -9.56 -12.00
CA ALA A 175 -13.19 -9.20 -10.79
C ALA A 175 -12.44 -10.40 -10.20
N LEU A 176 -13.07 -11.57 -10.11
CA LEU A 176 -12.41 -12.81 -9.64
C LEU A 176 -11.30 -13.25 -10.60
N ARG A 177 -11.51 -13.08 -11.91
CA ARG A 177 -10.49 -13.37 -12.92
C ARG A 177 -9.28 -12.45 -12.76
N ALA A 178 -9.50 -11.15 -12.56
CA ALA A 178 -8.44 -10.18 -12.30
C ALA A 178 -7.68 -10.50 -11.00
N ALA A 179 -8.38 -10.83 -9.91
CA ALA A 179 -7.76 -11.26 -8.66
C ALA A 179 -6.88 -12.50 -8.84
N ARG A 180 -7.38 -13.53 -9.54
CA ARG A 180 -6.68 -14.80 -9.79
C ARG A 180 -5.39 -14.60 -10.58
N ARG A 181 -5.30 -13.59 -11.45
CA ARG A 181 -4.09 -13.29 -12.24
C ARG A 181 -2.88 -12.88 -11.42
N PHE A 182 -3.06 -12.36 -10.20
CA PHE A 182 -1.94 -12.03 -9.31
C PHE A 182 -1.24 -13.26 -8.73
N GLY A 183 -1.85 -14.46 -8.80
CA GLY A 183 -1.23 -15.69 -8.32
C GLY A 183 -0.93 -15.71 -6.82
N VAL A 184 -1.66 -14.91 -6.05
CA VAL A 184 -1.53 -14.82 -4.59
C VAL A 184 -2.39 -15.90 -3.95
N GLU A 185 -1.82 -16.61 -2.98
CA GLU A 185 -2.56 -17.51 -2.10
C GLU A 185 -3.33 -16.67 -1.06
N ASP A 186 -4.63 -16.51 -1.28
CA ASP A 186 -5.53 -15.79 -0.39
C ASP A 186 -6.78 -16.64 -0.11
N SER A 187 -7.14 -16.77 1.17
CA SER A 187 -8.23 -17.65 1.59
C SER A 187 -9.61 -17.14 1.16
N ALA A 188 -9.81 -15.82 1.14
CA ALA A 188 -11.05 -15.21 0.70
C ALA A 188 -11.21 -15.36 -0.82
N LEU A 189 -10.14 -15.12 -1.59
CA LEU A 189 -10.13 -15.40 -3.02
C LEU A 189 -10.42 -16.88 -3.29
N LYS A 190 -9.74 -17.80 -2.59
CA LYS A 190 -9.98 -19.24 -2.77
C LYS A 190 -11.44 -19.62 -2.52
N ALA A 191 -12.02 -19.15 -1.41
CA ALA A 191 -13.43 -19.40 -1.10
C ALA A 191 -14.36 -18.82 -2.17
N ALA A 192 -14.10 -17.59 -2.63
CA ALA A 192 -14.89 -16.95 -3.68
C ALA A 192 -14.82 -17.72 -5.02
N LEU A 193 -13.63 -18.20 -5.40
CA LEU A 193 -13.44 -19.02 -6.60
C LEU A 193 -14.17 -20.36 -6.50
N GLU A 194 -14.11 -21.02 -5.34
CA GLU A 194 -14.82 -22.28 -5.10
C GLU A 194 -16.35 -22.12 -5.17
N LEU A 195 -16.88 -21.01 -4.64
CA LEU A 195 -18.32 -20.69 -4.71
C LEU A 195 -18.76 -20.30 -6.13
N ALA A 196 -17.89 -19.66 -6.91
CA ALA A 196 -18.18 -19.24 -8.27
C ALA A 196 -18.09 -20.37 -9.31
N ALA A 197 -17.45 -21.50 -8.98
CA ALA A 197 -17.21 -22.56 -9.95
C ALA A 197 -18.53 -23.14 -10.52
N GLY A 198 -18.69 -23.09 -11.84
CA GLY A 198 -19.85 -23.59 -12.57
C GLY A 198 -21.10 -22.71 -12.47
N THR A 199 -21.00 -21.51 -11.91
CA THR A 199 -22.09 -20.53 -11.85
C THR A 199 -22.02 -19.54 -13.02
N ASP A 200 -22.92 -18.56 -13.04
CA ASP A 200 -22.91 -17.45 -14.00
C ASP A 200 -21.85 -16.37 -13.72
N HIS A 201 -21.19 -16.45 -12.56
CA HIS A 201 -20.09 -15.57 -12.13
C HIS A 201 -18.76 -16.34 -12.02
N ASP A 202 -18.67 -17.52 -12.65
CA ASP A 202 -17.43 -18.26 -12.78
C ASP A 202 -16.39 -17.41 -13.57
N PRO A 203 -15.19 -17.16 -13.04
CA PRO A 203 -14.14 -16.42 -13.76
C PRO A 203 -13.64 -17.10 -15.04
N ASP A 204 -13.94 -18.39 -15.25
CA ASP A 204 -13.67 -19.10 -16.52
C ASP A 204 -14.74 -18.84 -17.59
N SER A 205 -15.84 -18.17 -17.24
CA SER A 205 -16.89 -17.77 -18.20
C SER A 205 -16.55 -16.53 -19.03
N VAL A 206 -15.49 -15.81 -18.65
CA VAL A 206 -14.97 -14.62 -19.34
C VAL A 206 -13.48 -14.79 -19.61
N ASP A 207 -13.00 -14.28 -20.74
CA ASP A 207 -11.56 -14.22 -21.02
C ASP A 207 -10.91 -12.94 -20.46
N ASP A 208 -9.59 -12.78 -20.64
CA ASP A 208 -8.85 -11.64 -20.07
C ASP A 208 -9.24 -10.29 -20.69
N ASP A 209 -9.64 -10.30 -21.97
CA ASP A 209 -10.02 -9.07 -22.68
C ASP A 209 -11.47 -8.68 -22.31
N GLU A 210 -12.39 -9.65 -22.28
CA GLU A 210 -13.76 -9.44 -21.79
C GLU A 210 -13.75 -8.98 -20.33
N ALA A 211 -12.92 -9.57 -19.46
CA ALA A 211 -12.81 -9.15 -18.07
C ALA A 211 -12.33 -7.70 -17.93
N ARG A 212 -11.32 -7.29 -18.72
CA ARG A 212 -10.86 -5.89 -18.74
C ARG A 212 -11.98 -4.94 -19.16
N ASP A 213 -12.72 -5.28 -20.22
CA ASP A 213 -13.80 -4.44 -20.74
C ASP A 213 -14.97 -4.34 -19.75
N LEU A 214 -15.31 -5.43 -19.06
CA LEU A 214 -16.35 -5.44 -18.02
C LEU A 214 -15.95 -4.61 -16.79
N LEU A 215 -14.70 -4.72 -16.33
CA LEU A 215 -14.19 -3.92 -15.23
C LEU A 215 -14.15 -2.43 -15.58
N ALA A 216 -13.72 -2.09 -16.80
CA ALA A 216 -13.70 -0.72 -17.28
C ALA A 216 -15.11 -0.09 -17.36
N GLN A 217 -16.13 -0.86 -17.74
CA GLN A 217 -17.54 -0.41 -17.72
C GLN A 217 -18.02 -0.06 -16.31
N GLU A 218 -17.47 -0.72 -15.29
CA GLU A 218 -17.74 -0.44 -13.87
C GLU A 218 -16.78 0.61 -13.28
N GLY A 219 -15.87 1.17 -14.09
CA GLY A 219 -14.89 2.16 -13.65
C GLY A 219 -13.73 1.58 -12.84
N LEU A 220 -13.53 0.26 -12.86
CA LEU A 220 -12.45 -0.44 -12.18
C LEU A 220 -11.24 -0.63 -13.12
N PRO A 221 -10.00 -0.51 -12.60
CA PRO A 221 -8.82 -0.96 -13.33
C PRO A 221 -8.74 -2.49 -13.39
N ASP A 222 -7.96 -3.02 -14.31
CA ASP A 222 -7.75 -4.46 -14.52
C ASP A 222 -6.41 -4.99 -13.96
N GLY A 223 -5.72 -4.16 -13.16
CA GLY A 223 -4.39 -4.46 -12.63
C GLY A 223 -3.86 -3.40 -11.66
N ALA A 224 -2.59 -3.53 -11.28
CA ALA A 224 -1.91 -2.59 -10.39
C ALA A 224 -1.62 -1.24 -11.08
N ASN A 225 -1.59 -0.16 -10.31
CA ASN A 225 -1.04 1.12 -10.76
C ASN A 225 0.46 0.97 -11.10
N ALA A 226 0.83 1.22 -12.36
CA ALA A 226 2.20 1.11 -12.84
C ALA A 226 3.18 2.00 -12.06
N GLU A 227 2.73 3.17 -11.58
CA GLU A 227 3.57 4.07 -10.78
C GLU A 227 4.05 3.42 -9.48
N MET A 228 3.25 2.53 -8.88
CA MET A 228 3.66 1.80 -7.68
C MET A 228 4.83 0.85 -7.99
N ALA A 229 4.77 0.15 -9.12
CA ALA A 229 5.86 -0.70 -9.58
C ALA A 229 7.11 0.12 -9.91
N VAL A 230 6.98 1.27 -10.58
CA VAL A 230 8.11 2.17 -10.85
C VAL A 230 8.74 2.66 -9.54
N CYS A 231 7.95 3.11 -8.56
CA CYS A 231 8.46 3.54 -7.26
C CYS A 231 9.22 2.43 -6.53
N LEU A 232 8.69 1.20 -6.53
CA LEU A 232 9.37 0.04 -5.96
C LEU A 232 10.73 -0.21 -6.64
N LEU A 233 10.78 -0.15 -7.97
CA LEU A 233 11.99 -0.42 -8.74
C LEU A 233 13.05 0.68 -8.58
N LEU A 234 12.65 1.96 -8.48
CA LEU A 234 13.58 3.05 -8.17
C LEU A 234 14.20 2.87 -6.79
N CYS A 235 13.37 2.58 -5.77
CA CYS A 235 13.89 2.28 -4.44
C CYS A 235 14.74 1.00 -4.41
N ALA A 236 14.46 0.02 -5.27
CA ALA A 236 15.28 -1.17 -5.41
C ALA A 236 16.67 -0.86 -6.00
N SER A 237 16.74 0.02 -7.01
CA SER A 237 18.00 0.52 -7.59
C SER A 237 18.83 1.26 -6.54
N ASP A 238 18.21 2.16 -5.77
CA ASP A 238 18.88 2.88 -4.69
C ASP A 238 19.43 1.92 -3.62
N ALA A 239 18.62 0.95 -3.19
CA ALA A 239 19.03 -0.07 -2.23
C ALA A 239 20.20 -0.91 -2.76
N ALA A 240 20.19 -1.27 -4.05
CA ALA A 240 21.27 -2.00 -4.69
C ALA A 240 22.57 -1.18 -4.74
N ALA A 241 22.48 0.11 -5.05
CA ALA A 241 23.61 1.04 -5.03
C ALA A 241 24.19 1.19 -3.60
N ALA A 242 23.33 1.22 -2.58
CA ALA A 242 23.70 1.20 -1.17
C ALA A 242 24.19 -0.16 -0.65
N ARG A 243 24.24 -1.19 -1.51
CA ARG A 243 24.62 -2.58 -1.19
C ARG A 243 23.66 -3.32 -0.25
N ASP A 244 22.44 -2.82 -0.06
CA ASP A 244 21.37 -3.56 0.62
C ASP A 244 20.66 -4.49 -0.37
N ARG A 245 21.26 -5.67 -0.56
CA ARG A 245 20.77 -6.68 -1.50
C ARG A 245 19.42 -7.27 -1.09
N ASN A 246 19.13 -7.32 0.21
CA ASN A 246 17.89 -7.92 0.70
C ASN A 246 16.71 -7.00 0.38
N LEU A 247 16.84 -5.71 0.72
CA LEU A 247 15.82 -4.73 0.39
C LEU A 247 15.62 -4.59 -1.12
N ALA A 248 16.70 -4.53 -1.89
CA ALA A 248 16.62 -4.46 -3.36
C ALA A 248 15.87 -5.65 -3.97
N ALA A 249 16.17 -6.87 -3.51
CA ALA A 249 15.49 -8.08 -3.95
C ALA A 249 14.01 -8.08 -3.55
N ASP A 250 13.69 -7.61 -2.34
CA ASP A 250 12.32 -7.52 -1.85
C ASP A 250 11.43 -6.59 -2.67
N LEU A 251 11.90 -5.36 -2.88
CA LEU A 251 11.19 -4.35 -3.66
C LEU A 251 11.01 -4.78 -5.13
N THR A 252 12.04 -5.40 -5.72
CA THR A 252 11.95 -5.94 -7.09
C THR A 252 10.92 -7.06 -7.19
N ARG A 253 10.86 -7.96 -6.21
CA ARG A 253 9.88 -9.03 -6.17
C ARG A 253 8.47 -8.47 -6.05
N ARG A 254 8.24 -7.53 -5.14
CA ARG A 254 6.94 -6.85 -4.99
C ARG A 254 6.50 -6.19 -6.30
N ALA A 255 7.41 -5.51 -7.00
CA ALA A 255 7.09 -4.90 -8.31
C ALA A 255 6.70 -5.97 -9.34
N ARG A 256 7.46 -7.08 -9.40
CA ARG A 256 7.13 -8.22 -10.26
C ARG A 256 5.76 -8.83 -9.92
N ASP A 257 5.42 -8.96 -8.65
CA ASP A 257 4.14 -9.52 -8.22
C ASP A 257 2.96 -8.60 -8.61
N LEU A 258 3.19 -7.29 -8.71
CA LEU A 258 2.16 -6.32 -9.13
C LEU A 258 1.93 -6.28 -10.64
N VAL A 259 2.99 -6.29 -11.46
CA VAL A 259 2.87 -6.04 -12.92
C VAL A 259 3.29 -7.24 -13.79
N GLY A 260 3.76 -8.32 -13.18
CA GLY A 260 4.32 -9.47 -13.87
C GLY A 260 5.78 -9.29 -14.30
N GLU A 261 6.43 -10.41 -14.63
CA GLU A 261 7.86 -10.46 -14.97
C GLU A 261 8.22 -9.63 -16.21
N GLY A 262 7.44 -9.75 -17.29
CA GLY A 262 7.72 -9.05 -18.54
C GLY A 262 7.69 -7.52 -18.39
N ALA A 263 6.64 -6.99 -17.76
CA ALA A 263 6.51 -5.56 -17.50
C ALA A 263 7.56 -5.05 -16.51
N CYS A 264 7.81 -5.80 -15.43
CA CYS A 264 8.84 -5.46 -14.45
C CYS A 264 10.24 -5.36 -15.10
N MET A 265 10.60 -6.30 -15.98
CA MET A 265 11.86 -6.26 -16.71
C MET A 265 11.95 -5.10 -17.71
N ALA A 266 10.83 -4.74 -18.37
CA ALA A 266 10.78 -3.58 -19.25
C ALA A 266 10.98 -2.27 -18.47
N LEU A 267 10.31 -2.10 -17.33
CA LEU A 267 10.47 -0.95 -16.45
C LEU A 267 11.90 -0.84 -15.90
N LEU A 268 12.50 -1.95 -15.45
CA LEU A 268 13.89 -1.98 -15.01
C LEU A 268 14.88 -1.54 -16.08
N LYS A 269 14.62 -1.89 -17.35
CA LYS A 269 15.47 -1.47 -18.47
C LYS A 269 15.37 0.04 -18.69
N LEU A 270 14.15 0.59 -18.68
CA LEU A 270 13.92 2.02 -18.84
C LEU A 270 14.60 2.84 -17.73
N ILE A 271 14.47 2.42 -16.48
CA ILE A 271 15.11 3.10 -15.33
C ILE A 271 16.64 3.17 -15.51
N ARG A 272 17.27 2.08 -15.97
CA ARG A 272 18.72 2.06 -16.20
C ARG A 272 19.16 2.94 -17.36
N GLU A 273 18.38 2.98 -18.44
CA GLU A 273 18.65 3.85 -19.59
C GLU A 273 18.59 5.33 -19.18
N GLU A 274 17.62 5.72 -18.33
CA GLU A 274 17.53 7.06 -17.76
C GLU A 274 18.71 7.39 -16.82
N ASP A 275 19.13 6.45 -15.98
CA ASP A 275 20.29 6.63 -15.07
C ASP A 275 21.62 6.79 -15.84
N ASP A 276 21.80 6.03 -16.93
CA ASP A 276 22.98 6.10 -17.80
C ASP A 276 23.03 7.43 -18.57
N GLU A 277 21.87 7.96 -19.01
CA GLU A 277 21.78 9.28 -19.66
C GLU A 277 21.98 10.45 -18.67
N ALA A 278 21.55 10.29 -17.41
CA ALA A 278 21.73 11.28 -16.35
C ALA A 278 23.18 11.35 -15.83
N SER A 279 23.99 10.33 -16.09
CA SER A 279 25.42 10.29 -15.77
C SER A 279 26.21 11.02 -16.86
N PRO A 280 26.77 12.23 -16.62
CA PRO A 280 27.49 12.95 -17.66
C PRO A 280 28.70 12.12 -18.09
N SER A 281 28.81 11.84 -19.39
CA SER A 281 29.96 11.21 -20.01
C SER A 281 31.25 11.89 -19.53
N GLY A 282 32.01 11.20 -18.70
CA GLY A 282 33.39 11.58 -18.40
C GLY A 282 34.24 11.42 -19.64
N ALA A 283 35.00 12.48 -19.93
CA ALA A 283 36.06 12.60 -20.94
C ALA A 283 35.60 12.87 -22.38
N ASP A 284 35.60 14.15 -22.75
CA ASP A 284 36.18 14.54 -24.03
C ASP A 284 37.22 15.66 -23.82
N GLY A 285 38.38 15.47 -24.43
CA GLY A 285 39.62 16.16 -24.06
C GLY A 285 39.74 17.57 -24.65
N CYS A 286 40.45 18.43 -23.92
CA CYS A 286 41.24 19.46 -24.55
C CYS A 286 42.62 19.53 -23.89
N ALA A 287 43.55 18.78 -24.48
CA ALA A 287 44.96 19.09 -24.37
C ALA A 287 45.20 20.44 -25.05
N ALA A 288 45.32 21.51 -24.27
CA ALA A 288 45.97 22.73 -24.71
C ALA A 288 47.42 22.69 -24.21
N LYS A 289 48.33 22.54 -25.18
CA LYS A 289 49.77 22.67 -25.02
C LYS A 289 50.10 24.05 -24.43
N GLU A 290 50.81 24.10 -23.31
CA GLU A 290 51.65 25.26 -22.98
C GLU A 290 53.05 24.97 -23.50
N GLY A 291 53.38 25.67 -24.59
CA GLY A 291 54.74 25.83 -25.06
C GLY A 291 55.42 26.97 -24.29
N ASP A 292 56.65 26.67 -23.88
CA ASP A 292 57.84 27.52 -23.88
C ASP A 292 57.65 28.98 -24.35
N ASP A 293 57.99 29.95 -23.48
CA ASP A 293 58.87 31.06 -23.84
C ASP A 293 59.25 31.91 -22.59
N ALA A 294 60.58 31.92 -22.33
CA ALA A 294 61.43 32.93 -21.68
C ALA A 294 61.19 33.40 -20.24
#